data_AF-A0A2E3RG74-F1
#
_entry.id   AF-A0A2E3RG74-F1
#
_cell.length_a   1.000
_cell.length_b   1.000
_cell.length_c   1.000
_cell.angle_alpha   90.00
_cell.angle_beta   90.00
_cell.angle_gamma   90.00
#
_symmetry.space_group_name_H-M   'P 1'
#
loop_
_entity.id
_entity.type
_entity.pdbx_description
1 polymer ?
#
loop_
_entity_poly.entity_id
_entity_poly.type
_entity_poly.pdbx_seq_one_letter_code
_entity_poly.pdbx_strand_id
1 'polypeptide(L)'
;MFHHCVFCGLVYERESGYFLGSIYFNYGLTALVVTGGYPLLVFGLKLPANIVLWGTMAFCVLFPLWFFRYARSMWIAFDQLIDPGVSRPRIQIEKSDEE
;
A
#
# COMPACT_ATOMS: atom_id res chain seq x y z
N MET A 1 -8.40 11.75 7.13
CA MET A 1 -7.59 11.41 5.93
C MET A 1 -7.77 12.57 4.97
N PHE A 2 -6.70 13.21 4.49
CA PHE A 2 -6.84 14.30 3.53
C PHE A 2 -7.25 13.72 2.18
N HIS A 3 -8.14 14.39 1.45
CA HIS A 3 -8.59 13.97 0.11
C HIS A 3 -7.61 14.38 -1.00
N HIS A 4 -6.76 15.37 -0.73
CA HIS A 4 -5.76 15.88 -1.65
C HIS A 4 -4.48 16.27 -0.92
N CYS A 5 -3.36 16.27 -1.65
CA CYS A 5 -2.10 16.79 -1.15
C CYS A 5 -2.14 18.32 -1.06
N VAL A 6 -1.71 18.88 0.08
CA VAL A 6 -1.69 20.33 0.31
C VAL A 6 -0.61 21.07 -0.50
N PHE A 7 0.46 20.37 -0.92
CA PHE A 7 1.57 20.97 -1.67
C PHE A 7 1.33 20.94 -3.19
N CYS A 8 0.97 19.78 -3.74
CA CYS A 8 0.82 19.62 -5.19
C CYS A 8 -0.64 19.56 -5.66
N GLY A 9 -1.63 19.49 -4.75
CA GLY A 9 -3.04 19.37 -5.10
C GLY A 9 -3.47 17.99 -5.61
N LEU A 10 -2.59 16.98 -5.55
CA LEU A 10 -2.88 15.63 -6.03
C LEU A 10 -4.08 15.04 -5.28
N VAL A 11 -5.13 14.66 -6.00
CA VAL A 11 -6.30 13.96 -5.45
C VAL A 11 -5.93 12.51 -5.19
N TYR A 12 -6.05 12.06 -3.95
CA TYR A 12 -5.65 10.69 -3.57
C TYR A 12 -6.68 9.62 -3.98
N GLU A 13 -7.94 10.00 -4.12
CA GLU A 13 -9.03 9.12 -4.56
C GLU A 13 -9.64 9.71 -5.82
N ARG A 14 -9.14 9.26 -6.99
CA ARG A 14 -9.52 9.81 -8.29
C ARG A 14 -10.94 9.43 -8.71
N GLU A 15 -11.37 8.23 -8.31
CA GLU A 15 -12.69 7.66 -8.57
C GLU A 15 -13.15 6.79 -7.40
N SER A 16 -14.46 6.53 -7.32
CA SER A 16 -15.01 5.63 -6.31
C SER A 16 -14.42 4.23 -6.47
N GLY A 17 -13.81 3.69 -5.41
CA GLY A 17 -13.19 2.36 -5.47
C GLY A 17 -11.75 2.36 -5.97
N TYR A 18 -11.13 3.52 -6.17
CA TYR A 18 -9.73 3.64 -6.57
C TYR A 18 -8.76 2.76 -5.74
N PHE A 19 -9.01 2.62 -4.44
CA PHE A 19 -8.16 1.81 -3.55
C PHE A 19 -8.33 0.29 -3.71
N LEU A 20 -9.17 -0.21 -4.61
CA LEU A 20 -9.30 -1.65 -4.86
C LEU A 20 -7.95 -2.26 -5.30
N GLY A 21 -7.16 -1.53 -6.08
CA GLY A 21 -5.81 -1.92 -6.46
C GLY A 21 -4.87 -2.10 -5.26
N SER A 22 -4.97 -1.23 -4.25
CA SER A 22 -4.18 -1.36 -3.02
C SER A 22 -4.50 -2.63 -2.23
N ILE A 23 -5.73 -3.14 -2.32
CA ILE A 23 -6.12 -4.41 -1.71
C ILE A 23 -5.39 -5.57 -2.40
N TYR A 24 -5.28 -5.53 -3.74
CA TYR A 24 -4.50 -6.54 -4.47
C TYR A 24 -3.01 -6.52 -4.11
N PHE A 25 -2.41 -5.34 -3.92
CA PHE A 25 -1.02 -5.25 -3.44
C PHE A 25 -0.86 -5.87 -2.06
N ASN A 26 -1.75 -5.55 -1.13
CA ASN A 26 -1.70 -6.05 0.24
C ASN A 26 -1.93 -7.58 0.30
N TYR A 27 -2.99 -8.06 -0.35
CA TYR A 27 -3.32 -9.47 -0.43
C TYR A 27 -2.25 -10.26 -1.18
N GLY A 28 -1.82 -9.78 -2.34
CA GLY A 28 -0.82 -10.44 -3.18
C GLY A 28 0.50 -10.63 -2.44
N LEU A 29 0.97 -9.60 -1.74
CA LEU A 29 2.20 -9.70 -0.94
C LEU A 29 2.02 -10.68 0.24
N THR A 30 0.90 -10.60 0.96
CA THR A 30 0.61 -11.51 2.08
C THR A 30 0.55 -12.96 1.61
N ALA A 31 -0.17 -13.22 0.52
CA ALA A 31 -0.31 -14.54 -0.06
C ALA A 31 1.03 -15.09 -0.56
N LEU A 32 1.86 -14.27 -1.22
CA LEU A 32 3.20 -14.66 -1.65
C LEU A 32 4.09 -15.03 -0.47
N VAL A 33 4.10 -14.22 0.59
CA VAL A 33 4.91 -14.47 1.78
C VAL A 33 4.47 -15.75 2.49
N VAL A 34 3.16 -15.99 2.62
CA VAL A 34 2.65 -17.17 3.32
C VAL A 34 2.84 -18.43 2.48
N THR A 35 2.51 -18.36 1.18
CA THR A 35 2.62 -19.50 0.25
C THR A 35 4.06 -19.92 0.02
N GLY A 36 5.01 -18.96 -0.03
CA GLY A 36 6.44 -19.26 -0.12
C GLY A 36 7.05 -19.60 1.25
N GLY A 37 6.67 -18.87 2.29
CA GLY A 37 7.26 -18.96 3.63
C GLY A 37 6.88 -20.25 4.36
N TYR A 38 5.63 -20.69 4.28
CA TYR A 38 5.18 -21.93 4.94
C TYR A 38 6.00 -23.17 4.51
N PRO A 39 6.08 -23.53 3.22
CA PRO A 39 6.87 -24.69 2.80
C PRO A 39 8.37 -24.47 3.05
N LEU A 40 8.89 -23.25 2.94
CA LEU A 40 10.29 -22.96 3.24
C LEU A 40 10.62 -23.23 4.73
N LEU A 41 9.75 -22.82 5.64
CA LEU A 41 9.94 -23.00 7.09
C LEU A 41 9.75 -24.47 7.50
N VAL A 42 8.76 -25.16 6.94
CA VAL A 42 8.46 -26.57 7.27
C VAL A 42 9.44 -27.53 6.60
N PHE A 43 9.68 -27.41 5.30
CA PHE A 43 10.52 -28.37 4.55
C PHE A 43 11.98 -27.96 4.51
N GLY A 44 12.28 -26.67 4.43
CA GLY A 44 13.65 -26.16 4.40
C GLY A 44 14.30 -26.15 5.79
N LEU A 45 13.66 -25.48 6.76
CA LEU A 45 14.18 -25.33 8.12
C LEU A 45 13.74 -26.43 9.10
N LYS A 46 12.88 -27.37 8.65
CA LYS A 46 12.37 -28.49 9.47
C LYS A 46 11.73 -28.04 10.78
N LEU A 47 11.13 -26.85 10.79
CA LEU A 47 10.40 -26.36 11.94
C LEU A 47 9.12 -27.18 12.15
N PRO A 48 8.67 -27.32 13.40
CA PRO A 48 7.47 -28.09 13.70
C PRO A 48 6.25 -27.38 13.10
N ALA A 49 5.49 -28.12 12.28
CA ALA A 49 4.45 -27.58 11.42
C ALA A 49 3.34 -26.85 12.18
N ASN A 50 3.04 -27.28 13.41
CA ASN A 50 2.08 -26.60 14.29
C ASN A 50 2.51 -25.17 14.61
N ILE A 51 3.79 -24.92 14.93
CA ILE A 51 4.30 -23.58 15.25
C ILE A 51 4.26 -22.69 14.01
N VAL A 52 4.68 -23.23 12.86
CA VAL A 52 4.65 -22.49 11.58
C VAL A 52 3.21 -22.15 11.17
N LEU A 53 2.26 -23.07 11.35
CA LEU A 53 0.86 -22.84 11.05
C LEU A 53 0.27 -21.70 11.89
N TRP A 54 0.46 -21.74 13.22
CA TRP A 54 -0.02 -20.67 14.09
C TRP A 54 0.67 -19.34 13.80
N GLY A 55 1.98 -19.36 13.51
CA GLY A 55 2.74 -18.17 13.14
C GLY A 55 2.27 -17.54 11.82
N THR A 56 2.05 -18.35 10.80
CA THR A 56 1.53 -17.89 9.50
C THR A 56 0.08 -17.41 9.60
N MET A 57 -0.77 -18.05 10.40
CA MET A 57 -2.12 -17.53 10.70
C MET A 57 -2.09 -16.16 11.37
N ALA A 58 -1.25 -15.99 12.40
CA ALA A 58 -1.09 -14.69 13.06
C ALA A 58 -0.57 -13.63 12.07
N PHE A 59 0.40 -14.00 11.23
CA PHE A 59 0.92 -13.13 10.19
C PHE A 59 -0.15 -12.70 9.18
N CYS A 60 -1.00 -13.63 8.70
CA CYS A 60 -2.10 -13.34 7.79
C CYS A 60 -3.08 -12.28 8.29
N VAL A 61 -3.17 -12.05 9.61
CA VAL A 61 -4.04 -11.02 10.18
C VAL A 61 -3.24 -9.75 10.47
N LEU A 62 -2.10 -9.88 11.16
CA LEU A 62 -1.34 -8.72 11.63
C LEU A 62 -0.67 -7.95 10.49
N PHE A 63 -0.13 -8.66 9.50
CA PHE A 63 0.61 -8.04 8.42
C PHE A 63 -0.30 -7.19 7.51
N PRO A 64 -1.45 -7.67 7.01
CA PRO A 64 -2.37 -6.83 6.23
C PRO A 64 -2.80 -5.56 6.94
N LEU A 65 -3.11 -5.65 8.24
CA LEU A 65 -3.54 -4.51 9.05
C LEU A 65 -2.46 -3.44 9.17
N TRP A 66 -1.22 -3.86 9.42
CA TRP A 66 -0.07 -2.95 9.46
C TRP A 66 0.30 -2.41 8.07
N PHE A 67 0.29 -3.29 7.06
CA PHE A 67 0.72 -2.99 5.69
C PHE A 67 -0.31 -2.19 4.88
N PHE A 68 -1.56 -2.09 5.35
CA PHE A 68 -2.65 -1.39 4.65
C PHE A 68 -2.30 0.05 4.26
N ARG A 69 -1.63 0.79 5.15
CA ARG A 69 -1.21 2.18 4.90
C ARG A 69 -0.19 2.24 3.75
N TYR A 70 0.78 1.34 3.76
CA TYR A 70 1.82 1.27 2.74
C TYR A 70 1.28 0.81 1.39
N ALA A 71 0.36 -0.16 1.38
CA ALA A 71 -0.29 -0.62 0.17
C ALA A 71 -1.04 0.52 -0.55
N ARG A 72 -1.71 1.41 0.19
CA ARG A 72 -2.36 2.60 -0.39
C ARG A 72 -1.33 3.58 -0.98
N SER A 73 -0.24 3.85 -0.28
CA SER A 73 0.83 4.72 -0.79
C SER A 73 1.48 4.14 -2.05
N MET A 74 1.71 2.83 -2.07
CA MET A 74 2.31 2.13 -3.20
C MET A 74 1.38 2.13 -4.42
N TRP A 75 0.06 1.95 -4.20
CA TRP A 75 -0.94 2.07 -5.26
C TRP A 75 -0.96 3.46 -5.91
N ILE A 76 -0.96 4.53 -5.10
CA ILE A 76 -0.92 5.91 -5.61
C ILE A 76 0.36 6.15 -6.42
N ALA A 77 1.53 5.69 -5.93
CA ALA A 77 2.79 5.82 -6.65
C ALA A 77 2.81 5.03 -7.97
N PHE A 78 2.26 3.81 -7.96
CA PHE A 78 2.14 2.96 -9.13
C PHE A 78 1.21 3.55 -10.19
N ASP A 79 0.05 4.06 -9.77
CA ASP A 79 -0.90 4.75 -10.63
C ASP A 79 -0.28 5.99 -11.28
N GLN A 80 0.44 6.83 -10.51
CA GLN A 80 1.14 8.00 -11.05
C GLN A 80 2.29 7.65 -12.01
N LEU A 81 2.87 6.45 -11.89
CA LEU A 81 3.90 5.98 -12.82
C LEU A 81 3.30 5.56 -14.17
N ILE A 82 2.08 5.02 -14.17
CA ILE A 82 1.38 4.53 -15.37
C ILE A 82 0.58 5.63 -16.05
N ASP A 83 -0.23 6.35 -15.28
CA ASP A 83 -1.02 7.48 -15.73
C ASP A 83 -0.73 8.68 -14.83
N PRO A 84 0.34 9.45 -15.12
CA PRO A 84 0.66 10.63 -14.34
C PRO A 84 -0.49 11.64 -14.45
N GLY A 85 -1.10 11.95 -13.30
CA GLY A 85 -2.10 13.00 -13.23
C GLY A 85 -1.45 14.35 -13.54
N VAL A 86 -2.15 15.22 -14.27
CA VAL A 86 -1.71 16.62 -14.47
C VAL A 86 -1.73 17.31 -13.10
N SER A 87 -0.59 17.25 -12.40
CA SER A 87 -0.36 17.95 -11.15
C SER A 87 -0.30 19.45 -11.47
N ARG A 88 -1.42 20.16 -11.36
CA ARG A 88 -1.40 21.62 -11.41
C ARG A 88 -1.00 22.12 -10.01
N PRO A 89 0.23 22.59 -9.79
CA PRO A 89 0.60 23.12 -8.48
C PRO A 89 -0.36 24.25 -8.11
N ARG A 90 -1.11 24.08 -7.01
CA ARG A 90 -2.01 25.11 -6.45
C ARG A 90 -1.27 26.12 -5.58
N ILE A 91 0.05 25.98 -5.40
CA ILE A 91 0.85 27.03 -4.80
C ILE A 91 1.02 28.14 -5.84
N GLN A 92 -0.05 28.90 -6.09
CA GLN A 92 0.13 30.34 -6.18
C GLN A 92 0.47 30.74 -4.75
N ILE A 93 1.77 30.91 -4.47
CA ILE A 93 2.14 31.82 -3.40
C ILE A 93 1.45 33.10 -3.82
N GLU A 94 0.37 33.42 -3.11
CA GLU A 94 -0.22 34.74 -3.08
C GLU A 94 0.95 35.68 -2.87
N LYS A 95 1.46 36.24 -3.98
CA LYS A 95 2.46 37.30 -3.97
C LYS A 95 1.71 38.50 -3.39
N SER A 96 1.62 38.48 -2.07
CA SER A 96 1.16 39.53 -1.18
C SER A 96 2.34 40.44 -0.83
N ASP A 97 3.23 40.65 -1.81
CA ASP A 97 4.42 41.50 -1.76
C ASP A 97 4.73 41.98 -3.20
N GLU A 98 4.05 43.07 -3.62
CA GLU A 98 4.34 44.00 -4.75
C GLU A 98 3.03 44.43 -5.46
N GLU A 99 2.22 45.28 -4.81
CA GLU A 99 2.12 46.74 -5.09
C GLU A 99 1.08 47.39 -4.17
#